data_AF-A0A6G0PLG2-F1
#
_entry.id   AF-A0A6G0PLG2-F1
#
_cell.length_a   1.000
_cell.length_b   1.000
_cell.length_c   1.000
_cell.angle_alpha   90.00
_cell.angle_beta   90.00
_cell.angle_gamma   90.00
#
_symmetry.space_group_name_H-M   'P 1'
#
loop_
_entity.id
_entity.type
_entity.pdbx_description
1 polymer ?
#
loop_
_entity_poly.entity_id
_entity_poly.type
_entity_poly.pdbx_seq_one_letter_code
_entity_poly.pdbx_strand_id
1 'polypeptide(L)'
;MEPRPFDAPSEWNFELKRSHKVKCRCSATSLSVGFNRQLPLYLDVVTLPHLNRSGEFLQLDRPNIRRVVYELKPESMADASGYAEFRDYLIQGRNGHARAGAASEMEPQGFKIFILPPGQAARQLGYKGDHMVAVLRSR
;
A
#
# COMPACT_ATOMS: atom_id res chain seq x y z
N MET A 1 -13.04 21.50 -26.32
CA MET A 1 -12.66 20.34 -25.49
C MET A 1 -12.72 20.82 -24.06
N GLU A 2 -13.72 20.39 -23.30
CA GLU A 2 -13.97 20.85 -21.92
C GLU A 2 -12.82 20.45 -20.98
N PRO A 3 -12.52 21.25 -19.94
CA PRO A 3 -11.56 20.86 -18.93
C PRO A 3 -12.13 19.66 -18.16
N ARG A 4 -11.49 18.49 -18.27
CA ARG A 4 -11.90 17.33 -17.47
C ARG A 4 -11.68 17.68 -15.99
N PRO A 5 -12.65 17.41 -15.10
CA PRO A 5 -12.49 17.71 -13.69
C PRO A 5 -11.37 16.84 -13.13
N PHE A 6 -10.29 17.49 -12.70
CA PHE A 6 -9.36 16.91 -11.73
C PHE A 6 -10.15 16.74 -10.44
N ASP A 7 -10.70 15.56 -10.12
CA ASP A 7 -11.10 15.15 -8.74
C ASP A 7 -11.73 13.73 -8.68
N ALA A 8 -11.27 12.78 -9.51
CA ALA A 8 -11.57 11.37 -9.23
C ALA A 8 -10.45 10.79 -8.35
N PRO A 9 -10.76 10.15 -7.20
CA PRO A 9 -9.81 9.25 -6.54
C PRO A 9 -9.29 8.27 -7.58
N SER A 10 -7.97 8.21 -7.78
CA SER A 10 -7.41 7.23 -8.72
C SER A 10 -7.66 5.84 -8.17
N GLU A 11 -8.44 5.05 -8.92
CA GLU A 11 -8.62 3.63 -8.67
C GLU A 11 -7.43 2.84 -9.21
N TRP A 12 -7.07 1.78 -8.50
CA TRP A 12 -5.95 0.93 -8.87
C TRP A 12 -6.25 -0.51 -8.49
N ASN A 13 -6.33 -1.38 -9.49
CA ASN A 13 -6.52 -2.80 -9.29
C ASN A 13 -5.20 -3.53 -9.54
N PHE A 14 -4.84 -4.46 -8.66
CA PHE A 14 -3.61 -5.23 -8.78
C PHE A 14 -3.67 -6.60 -8.10
N GLU A 15 -2.82 -7.51 -8.57
CA GLU A 15 -2.58 -8.80 -7.92
C GLU A 15 -1.55 -8.67 -6.80
N LEU A 16 -1.96 -9.00 -5.57
CA LEU A 16 -1.06 -9.01 -4.42
C LEU A 16 -0.35 -10.35 -4.32
N LYS A 17 0.98 -10.30 -4.30
CA LYS A 17 1.86 -11.45 -4.14
C LYS A 17 2.73 -11.30 -2.90
N ARG A 18 3.13 -12.46 -2.36
CA ARG A 18 4.19 -12.54 -1.35
C ARG A 18 5.21 -13.58 -1.78
N SER A 19 6.43 -13.13 -2.05
CA SER A 19 7.52 -13.99 -2.53
C SER A 19 7.07 -14.79 -3.76
N HIS A 20 6.56 -14.10 -4.77
CA HIS A 20 6.05 -14.63 -6.04
C HIS A 20 4.76 -15.46 -5.97
N LYS A 21 4.21 -15.75 -4.78
CA LYS A 21 2.94 -16.48 -4.63
C LYS A 21 1.77 -15.53 -4.53
N VAL A 22 0.78 -15.70 -5.41
CA VAL A 22 -0.47 -14.93 -5.41
C VAL A 22 -1.22 -15.14 -4.09
N LYS A 23 -1.73 -14.04 -3.54
CA LYS A 23 -2.56 -14.02 -2.33
C LYS A 23 -3.99 -13.65 -2.64
N CYS A 24 -4.20 -12.54 -3.33
CA CYS A 24 -5.52 -12.04 -3.70
C CYS A 24 -5.38 -10.96 -4.77
N ARG A 25 -6.49 -10.58 -5.39
CA ARG A 25 -6.62 -9.31 -6.09
C ARG A 25 -7.18 -8.23 -5.16
N CYS A 26 -6.62 -7.03 -5.30
CA CYS A 26 -7.01 -5.87 -4.52
C CYS A 26 -7.54 -4.78 -5.46
N SER A 27 -8.60 -4.10 -5.02
CA SER A 27 -8.96 -2.78 -5.50
C SER A 27 -8.45 -1.74 -4.52
N ALA A 28 -7.91 -0.66 -5.05
CA ALA A 28 -7.28 0.38 -4.26
C ALA A 28 -7.84 1.75 -4.63
N THR A 29 -8.29 2.50 -3.62
CA THR A 29 -8.85 3.85 -3.82
C THR A 29 -7.92 4.87 -3.18
N SER A 30 -7.43 5.83 -3.96
CA SER A 30 -6.57 6.89 -3.42
C SER A 30 -7.30 7.73 -2.38
N LEU A 31 -6.64 7.96 -1.24
CA LEU A 31 -7.09 8.87 -0.18
C LEU A 31 -6.61 10.32 -0.41
N SER A 32 -5.92 10.55 -1.52
CA SER A 32 -5.33 11.86 -1.87
C SER A 32 -5.44 12.14 -3.37
N VAL A 33 -5.25 13.39 -3.76
CA VAL A 33 -5.42 13.83 -5.15
C VAL A 33 -4.36 13.18 -6.07
N GLY A 34 -4.85 12.51 -7.12
CA GLY A 34 -4.19 12.11 -8.37
C GLY A 34 -2.71 11.69 -8.33
N PHE A 35 -2.44 10.39 -8.51
CA PHE A 35 -1.14 9.91 -8.94
C PHE A 35 -1.13 9.71 -10.47
N ASN A 36 -0.46 10.60 -11.20
CA ASN A 36 -0.51 10.64 -12.67
C ASN A 36 0.52 9.73 -13.37
N ARG A 37 0.86 8.57 -12.80
CA ARG A 37 1.74 7.61 -13.47
C ARG A 37 1.10 6.23 -13.52
N GLN A 38 1.60 5.41 -14.44
CA GLN A 38 1.13 4.03 -14.59
C GLN A 38 1.48 3.24 -13.32
N LEU A 39 0.42 2.78 -12.65
CA LEU A 39 0.50 1.89 -11.50
C LEU A 39 0.68 0.45 -11.96
N PRO A 40 1.42 -0.38 -11.21
CA PRO A 40 1.71 -1.75 -11.63
C PRO A 40 0.47 -2.64 -11.46
N LEU A 41 0.33 -3.66 -12.33
CA LEU A 41 -0.79 -4.60 -12.29
C LEU A 41 -0.64 -5.70 -11.22
N TYR A 42 0.52 -5.77 -10.58
CA TYR A 42 0.79 -6.65 -9.45
C TYR A 42 1.77 -5.98 -8.49
N LEU A 43 1.75 -6.42 -7.24
CA LEU A 43 2.73 -6.06 -6.22
C LEU A 43 3.28 -7.31 -5.58
N ASP A 44 4.59 -7.53 -5.68
CA ASP A 44 5.25 -8.63 -5.01
C ASP A 44 5.99 -8.18 -3.77
N VAL A 45 5.40 -8.52 -2.63
CA VAL A 45 6.00 -8.26 -1.32
C VAL A 45 7.12 -9.26 -1.07
N VAL A 46 8.34 -8.80 -1.31
CA VAL A 46 9.58 -9.56 -1.12
C VAL A 46 10.32 -9.18 0.16
N THR A 47 10.04 -8.00 0.72
CA THR A 47 10.66 -7.53 1.96
C THR A 47 9.62 -7.16 3.02
N LEU A 48 9.99 -7.37 4.28
CA LEU A 48 9.09 -7.20 5.44
C LEU A 48 9.71 -6.29 6.51
N PRO A 49 9.81 -4.97 6.27
CA PRO A 49 10.30 -4.03 7.28
C PRO A 49 9.45 -4.06 8.56
N HIS A 50 10.08 -3.83 9.71
CA HIS A 50 9.38 -3.76 10.99
C HIS A 50 8.54 -2.48 11.05
N LEU A 51 7.26 -2.58 11.45
CA LEU A 51 6.40 -1.39 11.56
C LEU A 51 6.86 -0.39 12.61
N ASN A 52 7.62 -0.80 13.62
CA ASN A 52 8.21 0.14 14.58
C ASN A 52 9.22 1.11 13.94
N ARG A 53 9.71 0.81 12.73
CA ARG A 53 10.56 1.69 11.91
C ARG A 53 9.77 2.41 10.81
N SER A 54 8.44 2.51 10.94
CA SER A 54 7.58 3.21 9.96
C SER A 54 8.06 4.63 9.66
N GLY A 55 8.47 5.36 10.70
CA GLY A 55 9.06 6.69 10.55
C GLY A 55 10.23 6.72 9.57
N GLU A 56 11.16 5.77 9.67
CA GLU A 56 12.36 5.70 8.83
C GLU A 56 12.04 5.33 7.38
N PHE A 57 11.31 4.22 7.15
CA PHE A 57 11.09 3.76 5.79
C PHE A 57 10.02 4.55 5.05
N LEU A 58 9.06 5.17 5.75
CA LEU A 58 8.15 6.15 5.17
C LEU A 58 8.77 7.55 5.13
N GLN A 59 9.91 7.76 5.78
CA GLN A 59 10.62 9.04 5.92
C GLN A 59 9.74 10.16 6.50
N LEU A 60 8.89 9.87 7.50
CA LEU A 60 7.84 10.79 7.98
C LEU A 60 8.35 12.16 8.45
N ASP A 61 9.62 12.23 8.84
CA ASP A 61 10.34 13.46 9.21
C ASP A 61 10.63 14.39 8.03
N ARG A 62 10.53 13.90 6.79
CA ARG A 62 10.81 14.66 5.57
C ARG A 62 9.51 15.18 4.94
N PRO A 63 9.20 16.49 5.04
CA PRO A 63 7.97 17.06 4.51
C PRO A 63 7.94 17.06 2.97
N ASN A 64 9.09 17.15 2.31
CA ASN A 64 9.20 17.20 0.86
C ASN A 64 9.02 15.84 0.16
N ILE A 65 8.97 14.75 0.92
CA ILE A 65 8.77 13.41 0.37
C ILE A 65 7.29 13.21 0.11
N ARG A 66 6.94 13.00 -1.16
CA ARG A 66 5.55 12.75 -1.56
C ARG A 66 5.15 11.34 -1.12
N ARG A 67 4.00 11.25 -0.46
CA ARG A 67 3.35 9.99 -0.07
C ARG A 67 1.92 10.00 -0.58
N VAL A 68 1.59 9.03 -1.43
CA VAL A 68 0.21 8.81 -1.89
C VAL A 68 -0.29 7.55 -1.21
N VAL A 69 -1.41 7.66 -0.51
CA VAL A 69 -1.99 6.55 0.26
C VAL A 69 -3.23 6.05 -0.45
N TYR A 70 -3.32 4.74 -0.61
CA TYR A 70 -4.48 4.05 -1.15
C TYR A 70 -5.06 3.11 -0.10
N GLU A 71 -6.35 3.19 0.13
CA GLU A 71 -7.08 2.16 0.89
C GLU A 71 -7.23 0.92 0.02
N LEU A 72 -6.92 -0.26 0.56
CA LEU A 72 -7.00 -1.54 -0.16
C LEU A 72 -8.21 -2.35 0.28
N LYS A 73 -9.01 -2.82 -0.67
CA LYS A 73 -10.08 -3.80 -0.44
C LYS A 73 -9.84 -5.04 -1.30
N PRO A 74 -10.31 -6.22 -0.88
CA PRO A 74 -10.37 -7.36 -1.79
C PRO A 74 -11.23 -7.00 -3.00
N GLU A 75 -10.79 -7.35 -4.20
CA GLU A 75 -11.52 -7.05 -5.44
C GLU A 75 -12.87 -7.81 -5.48
N SER A 76 -12.91 -9.03 -4.93
CA SER A 76 -14.11 -9.87 -4.88
C SER A 76 -14.22 -10.65 -3.56
N MET A 77 -15.35 -11.34 -3.37
CA MET A 77 -15.51 -12.27 -2.24
C MET A 77 -14.51 -13.44 -2.27
N ALA A 78 -14.08 -13.87 -3.46
CA ALA A 78 -13.08 -14.93 -3.59
C ALA A 78 -11.69 -14.48 -3.10
N ASP A 79 -11.42 -13.17 -3.17
CA ASP A 79 -10.16 -12.55 -2.73
C ASP A 79 -10.10 -12.28 -1.23
N ALA A 80 -11.26 -12.27 -0.55
CA ALA A 80 -11.37 -11.86 0.84
C ALA A 80 -10.54 -12.71 1.81
N SER A 81 -10.50 -14.04 1.60
CA SER A 81 -9.69 -14.94 2.45
C SER A 81 -8.21 -14.64 2.32
N GLY A 82 -7.70 -14.56 1.09
CA GLY A 82 -6.28 -14.29 0.84
C GLY A 82 -5.85 -12.89 1.30
N TYR A 83 -6.74 -11.90 1.18
CA TYR A 83 -6.55 -10.56 1.73
C TYR A 83 -6.45 -10.61 3.27
N ALA A 84 -7.38 -11.28 3.94
CA ALA A 84 -7.41 -11.38 5.39
C ALA A 84 -6.19 -12.13 5.93
N GLU A 85 -5.83 -13.27 5.33
CA GLU A 85 -4.63 -14.03 5.67
C GLU A 85 -3.36 -13.18 5.53
N PHE A 86 -3.25 -12.39 4.45
CA PHE A 86 -2.10 -11.52 4.26
C PHE A 86 -2.06 -10.37 5.26
N ARG A 87 -3.21 -9.75 5.55
CA ARG A 87 -3.33 -8.73 6.61
C ARG A 87 -2.89 -9.28 7.95
N ASP A 88 -3.42 -10.43 8.34
CA ASP A 88 -3.15 -11.05 9.63
C ASP A 88 -1.70 -11.51 9.72
N TYR A 89 -1.13 -11.99 8.61
CA TYR A 89 0.31 -12.26 8.49
C TYR A 89 1.17 -11.02 8.77
N LEU A 90 0.81 -9.84 8.26
CA LEU A 90 1.53 -8.60 8.54
C LEU A 90 1.38 -8.17 10.01
N ILE A 91 0.19 -8.33 10.60
CA ILE A 91 -0.09 -7.98 11.99
C ILE A 91 0.67 -8.88 12.96
N GLN A 92 0.58 -10.20 12.78
CA GLN A 92 1.33 -11.18 13.58
C GLN A 92 2.84 -11.02 13.36
N GLY A 93 3.22 -10.72 12.11
CA GLY A 93 4.58 -10.46 11.70
C GLY A 93 5.52 -11.62 11.97
N ARG A 94 6.77 -11.33 12.34
CA ARG A 94 7.78 -12.34 12.68
C ARG A 94 8.29 -12.10 14.09
N ASN A 95 8.27 -13.15 14.91
CA ASN A 95 8.60 -13.10 16.34
C ASN A 95 7.71 -12.12 17.13
N GLY A 96 6.43 -12.02 16.78
CA GLY A 96 5.48 -11.10 17.42
C GLY A 96 5.65 -9.62 17.05
N HIS A 97 6.52 -9.30 16.09
CA HIS A 97 6.72 -7.94 15.60
C HIS A 97 6.03 -7.73 14.26
N ALA A 98 4.97 -6.93 14.28
CA ALA A 98 4.20 -6.54 13.11
C ALA A 98 5.07 -5.92 12.01
N ARG A 99 4.72 -6.21 10.76
CA ARG A 99 5.48 -5.89 9.55
C ARG A 99 4.66 -5.06 8.58
N ALA A 100 5.36 -4.29 7.77
CA ALA A 100 4.83 -3.81 6.50
C ALA A 100 5.30 -4.73 5.38
N GLY A 101 4.55 -4.80 4.28
CA GLY A 101 5.05 -5.32 3.02
C GLY A 101 5.80 -4.22 2.28
N ALA A 102 6.88 -4.56 1.60
CA ALA A 102 7.56 -3.64 0.68
C ALA A 102 7.79 -4.31 -0.68
N ALA A 103 7.44 -3.56 -1.72
CA ALA A 103 7.44 -3.96 -3.11
C ALA A 103 8.18 -2.91 -3.95
N SER A 104 8.83 -3.36 -5.03
CA SER A 104 9.83 -2.56 -5.78
C SER A 104 9.44 -2.31 -7.24
N GLU A 105 8.22 -2.66 -7.66
CA GLU A 105 7.75 -2.55 -9.04
C GLU A 105 7.78 -1.12 -9.59
N MET A 106 7.76 -0.12 -8.70
CA MET A 106 7.82 1.29 -9.07
C MET A 106 9.18 1.95 -8.83
N GLU A 107 10.20 1.18 -8.44
CA GLU A 107 11.56 1.73 -8.28
C GLU A 107 12.11 2.38 -9.56
N PRO A 108 11.88 1.85 -10.78
CA PRO A 108 12.28 2.51 -12.03
C PRO A 108 11.60 3.87 -12.24
N GLN A 109 10.43 4.07 -11.63
CA GLN A 109 9.72 5.36 -11.63
C GLN A 109 10.13 6.26 -10.45
N GLY A 110 11.07 5.83 -9.60
CA GLY A 110 11.50 6.60 -8.44
C GLY A 110 10.53 6.54 -7.25
N PHE A 111 9.70 5.50 -7.16
CA PHE A 111 8.80 5.27 -6.03
C PHE A 111 9.09 3.92 -5.37
N LYS A 112 8.86 3.84 -4.06
CA LYS A 112 8.75 2.57 -3.32
C LYS A 112 7.33 2.40 -2.83
N ILE A 113 6.86 1.16 -2.83
CA ILE A 113 5.51 0.83 -2.37
C ILE A 113 5.61 0.07 -1.07
N PHE A 114 4.83 0.52 -0.08
CA PHE A 114 4.69 -0.14 1.21
C PHE A 114 3.22 -0.54 1.42
N ILE A 115 2.99 -1.76 1.89
CA ILE A 115 1.66 -2.21 2.32
C ILE A 115 1.65 -2.23 3.84
N LEU A 116 0.79 -1.41 4.45
CA LEU A 116 0.65 -1.32 5.89
C LEU A 116 -0.64 -2.01 6.32
N PRO A 117 -0.61 -2.87 7.35
CA PRO A 117 -1.83 -3.29 8.01
C PRO A 117 -2.48 -2.10 8.74
N PRO A 118 -3.77 -2.18 9.10
CA PRO A 118 -4.41 -1.17 9.93
C PRO A 118 -3.67 -1.01 11.26
N GLY A 119 -3.51 0.24 11.73
CA GLY A 119 -2.81 0.53 12.97
C GLY A 119 -2.07 1.86 13.00
N GLN A 120 -1.17 2.02 13.97
CA GLN A 120 -0.48 3.29 14.25
C GLN A 120 0.31 3.84 13.04
N ALA A 121 1.02 2.99 12.29
CA ALA A 121 1.78 3.42 11.12
C ALA A 121 0.91 4.03 10.03
N ALA A 122 -0.29 3.47 9.79
CA ALA A 122 -1.23 4.02 8.82
C ALA A 122 -1.90 5.31 9.35
N ARG A 123 -2.16 5.39 10.66
CA ARG A 123 -2.69 6.59 11.32
C ARG A 123 -1.75 7.79 11.25
N GLN A 124 -0.44 7.56 11.29
CA GLN A 124 0.57 8.60 11.07
C GLN A 124 0.48 9.23 9.67
N LEU A 125 -0.11 8.54 8.71
CA LEU A 125 -0.38 9.05 7.35
C LEU A 125 -1.80 9.63 7.20
N GLY A 126 -2.53 9.81 8.31
CA GLY A 126 -3.90 10.34 8.32
C GLY A 126 -4.99 9.31 8.05
N TYR A 127 -4.65 8.03 7.83
CA TYR A 127 -5.64 6.99 7.59
C TYR A 127 -6.22 6.42 8.88
N LYS A 128 -7.54 6.40 9.00
CA LYS A 128 -8.27 5.98 10.21
C LYS A 128 -9.15 4.74 10.02
N GLY A 129 -9.15 4.13 8.83
CA GLY A 129 -9.96 2.94 8.54
C GLY A 129 -9.32 1.64 9.01
N ASP A 130 -10.04 0.53 8.76
CA ASP A 130 -9.68 -0.81 9.23
C ASP A 130 -9.09 -1.72 8.14
N HIS A 131 -8.99 -1.20 6.92
CA HIS A 131 -8.34 -1.89 5.81
C HIS A 131 -6.82 -1.68 5.79
N MET A 132 -6.11 -2.56 5.09
CA MET A 132 -4.72 -2.31 4.71
C MET A 132 -4.62 -1.08 3.80
N VAL A 133 -3.46 -0.44 3.79
CA VAL A 133 -3.17 0.66 2.85
C VAL A 133 -1.91 0.39 2.05
N ALA A 134 -1.90 0.79 0.77
CA ALA A 134 -0.68 0.91 -0.01
C ALA A 134 -0.19 2.36 0.01
N VAL A 135 1.10 2.54 0.26
CA VAL A 135 1.75 3.85 0.34
C VAL A 135 2.81 3.92 -0.73
N LEU A 136 2.58 4.77 -1.72
CA LEU A 136 3.55 5.13 -2.74
C LEU A 136 4.38 6.29 -2.21
N ARG A 137 5.64 6.03 -1.87
CA ARG A 137 6.58 7.02 -1.35
C ARG A 137 7.61 7.35 -2.42
N SER A 138 7.80 8.63 -2.74
CA SER A 138 8.91 9.04 -3.61
C SER A 138 10.27 8.65 -2.99
N ARG A 139 11.27 8.47 -3.84
CA ARG A 139 12.66 8.24 -3.40
C ARG A 139 13.27 9.49 -2.78
#